data_AF-A0ABD1D4I5-F1
#
_entry.id   AF-A0ABD1D4I5-F1
#
_cell.length_a   1.000
_cell.length_b   1.000
_cell.length_c   1.000
_cell.angle_alpha   90.00
_cell.angle_beta   90.00
_cell.angle_gamma   90.00
#
_symmetry.space_group_name_H-M   'P 1'
#
loop_
_entity.id
_entity.type
_entity.pdbx_description
1 polymer ?
#
loop_
_entity_poly.entity_id
_entity_poly.type
_entity_poly.pdbx_seq_one_letter_code
_entity_poly.pdbx_strand_id
1 'polypeptide(L)'
;MERGKALDKIFDAFCKAFPLRSRKANQEATHTFWKTVKGEQDWSNKVQEKIKELQAKAKAPTGTIMNFFTTVSMPSQPSVPASTPENAPSVVINPADPEPVASSASVDEASSSKYVCPKQDNIRKELEALTSEVCSLLLRERNGILSAEQEKDLKEKTRKKLKLEQDLKKLKADQERQKEFRVQRKRALEAACESNPELSKQLKIRKEVGR
;
A
#
# COMPACT_ATOMS: atom_id res chain seq x y z
N MET A 1 22.13 -25.08 2.90
CA MET A 1 21.40 -23.96 3.55
C MET A 1 20.17 -24.56 4.21
N GLU A 2 19.87 -24.26 5.48
CA GLU A 2 18.62 -24.73 6.11
C GLU A 2 17.41 -23.92 5.60
N ARG A 3 16.26 -24.58 5.40
CA ARG A 3 15.07 -23.97 4.78
C ARG A 3 14.54 -22.75 5.57
N GLY A 4 14.53 -22.80 6.90
CA GLY A 4 14.11 -21.67 7.74
C GLY A 4 15.03 -20.45 7.57
N LYS A 5 16.34 -20.68 7.67
CA LYS A 5 17.36 -19.63 7.45
C LYS A 5 17.35 -19.07 6.03
N ALA A 6 16.91 -19.84 5.04
CA ALA A 6 16.78 -19.40 3.65
C ALA A 6 15.63 -18.38 3.48
N LEU A 7 14.49 -18.64 4.11
CA LEU A 7 13.33 -17.75 4.14
C LEU A 7 13.66 -16.40 4.76
N ASP A 8 14.31 -16.41 5.93
CA ASP A 8 14.71 -15.18 6.63
C ASP A 8 15.68 -14.34 5.78
N LYS A 9 16.67 -15.00 5.16
CA LYS A 9 17.65 -14.32 4.28
C LYS A 9 17.00 -13.71 3.03
N ILE A 10 16.01 -14.38 2.45
CA ILE A 10 15.26 -13.83 1.32
C ILE A 10 14.42 -12.63 1.77
N PHE A 11 13.73 -12.75 2.90
CA PHE A 11 12.92 -11.67 3.45
C PHE A 11 13.75 -10.41 3.72
N ASP A 12 14.91 -10.56 4.33
CA ASP A 12 15.86 -9.46 4.55
C ASP A 12 16.35 -8.86 3.24
N ALA A 13 16.62 -9.70 2.23
CA ALA A 13 17.01 -9.24 0.90
C ALA A 13 15.90 -8.43 0.21
N PHE A 14 14.63 -8.84 0.36
CA PHE A 14 13.48 -8.07 -0.13
C PHE A 14 13.32 -6.73 0.59
N CYS A 15 13.45 -6.71 1.92
CA CYS A 15 13.38 -5.47 2.70
C CYS A 15 14.47 -4.48 2.29
N LYS A 16 15.69 -4.98 2.01
CA LYS A 16 16.80 -4.14 1.53
C LYS A 16 16.63 -3.67 0.08
N ALA A 17 16.10 -4.52 -0.80
CA ALA A 17 15.87 -4.17 -2.19
C ALA A 17 14.69 -3.18 -2.37
N PHE A 18 13.67 -3.28 -1.51
CA PHE A 18 12.44 -2.49 -1.58
C PHE A 18 12.08 -1.87 -0.22
N PRO A 19 12.87 -0.90 0.29
CA PRO A 19 12.61 -0.28 1.59
C PRO A 19 11.32 0.56 1.62
N LEU A 20 10.84 1.00 0.45
CA LEU A 20 9.60 1.78 0.32
C LEU A 20 8.33 0.91 0.37
N ARG A 21 8.46 -0.41 0.21
CA ARG A 21 7.33 -1.32 0.34
C ARG A 21 7.03 -1.56 1.81
N SER A 22 5.75 -1.75 2.14
CA SER A 22 5.38 -2.14 3.50
C SER A 22 6.01 -3.48 3.86
N ARG A 23 6.30 -3.67 5.16
CA ARG A 23 6.85 -4.95 5.66
C ARG A 23 5.96 -6.13 5.27
N LYS A 24 4.63 -5.94 5.33
CA LYS A 24 3.64 -6.93 4.90
C LYS A 24 3.77 -7.27 3.42
N ALA A 25 3.90 -6.26 2.55
CA ALA A 25 4.08 -6.48 1.10
C ALA A 25 5.40 -7.22 0.79
N ASN A 26 6.48 -6.91 1.50
CA ASN A 26 7.76 -7.64 1.36
C ASN A 26 7.66 -9.08 1.89
N GLN A 27 6.88 -9.31 2.94
CA GLN A 27 6.60 -10.64 3.48
C GLN A 27 5.76 -11.48 2.51
N GLU A 28 4.72 -10.88 1.94
CA GLU A 28 3.89 -11.52 0.89
C GLU A 28 4.74 -11.86 -0.33
N ALA A 29 5.57 -10.94 -0.84
CA ALA A 29 6.49 -11.21 -1.95
C ALA A 29 7.46 -12.36 -1.64
N THR A 30 7.97 -12.42 -0.42
CA THR A 30 8.84 -13.51 0.04
C THR A 30 8.10 -14.84 0.07
N HIS A 31 6.89 -14.88 0.63
CA HIS A 31 6.09 -16.10 0.68
C HIS A 31 5.65 -16.58 -0.71
N THR A 32 5.30 -15.66 -1.61
CA THR A 32 4.95 -15.98 -3.00
C THR A 32 6.13 -16.61 -3.72
N PHE A 33 7.32 -16.02 -3.63
CA PHE A 33 8.54 -16.62 -4.17
C PHE A 33 8.90 -17.96 -3.51
N TRP A 34 8.76 -18.05 -2.19
CA TRP A 34 9.07 -19.30 -1.48
C TRP A 34 8.13 -20.44 -1.88
N LYS A 35 6.84 -20.15 -2.09
CA LYS A 35 5.86 -21.16 -2.53
C LYS A 35 6.21 -21.75 -3.89
N THR A 36 6.76 -20.95 -4.82
CA THR A 36 7.13 -21.43 -6.15
C THR A 36 8.40 -22.28 -6.13
N VAL A 37 9.35 -21.97 -5.24
CA VAL A 37 10.68 -22.60 -5.26
C VAL A 37 10.85 -23.76 -4.27
N LYS A 38 10.08 -23.81 -3.17
CA LYS A 38 10.29 -24.79 -2.07
C LYS A 38 10.13 -26.27 -2.45
N GLY A 39 9.42 -26.56 -3.55
CA GLY A 39 9.15 -27.91 -4.02
C GLY A 39 10.14 -28.41 -5.08
N GLU A 40 11.05 -27.56 -5.53
CA GLU A 40 11.99 -27.89 -6.60
C GLU A 40 13.27 -28.52 -6.07
N GLN A 41 13.89 -29.38 -6.87
CA GLN A 41 15.11 -30.10 -6.50
C GLN A 41 16.29 -29.14 -6.27
N ASP A 42 16.38 -28.07 -7.08
CA ASP A 42 17.44 -27.06 -7.02
C ASP A 42 17.03 -25.77 -6.29
N TRP A 43 16.11 -25.88 -5.32
CA TRP A 43 15.57 -24.74 -4.59
C TRP A 43 16.67 -23.83 -3.99
N SER A 44 17.75 -24.43 -3.49
CA SER A 44 18.86 -23.70 -2.85
C SER A 44 19.56 -22.76 -3.85
N ASN A 45 19.72 -23.18 -5.09
CA ASN A 45 20.38 -22.38 -6.13
C ASN A 45 19.49 -21.20 -6.54
N LYS A 46 18.20 -21.45 -6.79
CA LYS A 46 17.23 -20.39 -7.11
C LYS A 46 17.07 -19.35 -6.01
N VAL A 47 17.11 -19.80 -4.74
CA VAL A 47 17.13 -18.90 -3.59
C VAL A 47 18.38 -18.01 -3.60
N GLN A 48 19.56 -18.57 -3.85
CA GLN A 48 20.79 -17.79 -3.91
C GLN A 48 20.81 -16.81 -5.09
N GLU A 49 20.36 -17.23 -6.26
CA GLU A 49 20.19 -16.34 -7.42
C GLU A 49 19.25 -15.19 -7.10
N LYS A 50 18.11 -15.48 -6.46
CA LYS A 50 17.17 -14.43 -6.07
C LYS A 50 17.76 -13.47 -5.04
N ILE A 51 18.50 -13.98 -4.06
CA ILE A 51 19.22 -13.13 -3.10
C ILE A 51 20.24 -12.24 -3.83
N LYS A 52 21.01 -12.78 -4.78
CA LYS A 52 21.96 -12.00 -5.58
C LYS A 52 21.25 -10.93 -6.42
N GLU A 53 20.13 -11.25 -7.06
CA GLU A 53 19.31 -10.29 -7.81
C GLU A 53 18.80 -9.16 -6.91
N LEU A 54 18.27 -9.49 -5.73
CA LEU A 54 17.77 -8.51 -4.76
C LEU A 54 18.89 -7.66 -4.19
N GLN A 55 20.06 -8.25 -3.90
CA GLN A 55 21.24 -7.50 -3.46
C GLN A 55 21.77 -6.57 -4.56
N ALA A 56 21.76 -7.01 -5.82
CA ALA A 56 22.11 -6.17 -6.96
C ALA A 56 21.12 -5.00 -7.10
N LYS A 57 19.81 -5.23 -6.94
CA LYS A 57 18.79 -4.16 -6.91
C LYS A 57 18.95 -3.19 -5.73
N ALA A 58 19.37 -3.69 -4.58
CA ALA A 58 19.67 -2.86 -3.41
C ALA A 58 20.91 -1.99 -3.63
N LYS A 59 21.93 -2.51 -4.32
CA LYS A 59 23.21 -1.82 -4.60
C LYS A 59 23.20 -0.97 -5.86
N ALA A 60 22.31 -1.24 -6.81
CA ALA A 60 22.20 -0.45 -8.01
C ALA A 60 21.93 1.01 -7.60
N PRO A 61 22.70 2.00 -8.06
CA PRO A 61 22.26 3.38 -7.96
C PRO A 61 20.97 3.42 -8.76
N THR A 62 19.83 3.67 -8.12
CA THR A 62 18.60 3.95 -8.85
C THR A 62 18.84 5.28 -9.53
N GLY A 63 19.44 5.20 -10.71
CA GLY A 63 19.96 6.31 -11.46
C GLY A 63 18.84 7.29 -11.76
N THR A 64 19.07 8.50 -11.25
CA THR A 64 18.90 9.75 -12.00
C THR A 64 17.47 10.17 -12.28
N ILE A 65 17.19 11.40 -11.84
CA ILE A 65 16.04 12.27 -12.11
C ILE A 65 15.69 12.38 -13.63
N MET A 66 16.44 11.75 -14.53
CA MET A 66 16.25 11.72 -15.99
C MET A 66 15.02 10.93 -16.46
N ASN A 67 14.50 9.97 -15.69
CA ASN A 67 13.29 9.22 -16.10
C ASN A 67 11.99 10.04 -15.99
N PHE A 68 12.05 11.28 -15.49
CA PHE A 68 10.89 12.16 -15.43
C PHE A 68 10.63 12.89 -16.77
N PHE A 69 11.64 13.03 -17.65
CA PHE A 69 11.50 13.72 -18.94
C PHE A 69 11.38 12.79 -20.15
N THR A 70 11.57 11.47 -20.01
CA THR A 70 11.47 10.53 -21.14
C THR A 70 10.03 10.12 -21.49
N THR A 71 9.02 10.56 -20.73
CA THR A 71 7.60 10.28 -21.02
C THR A 71 6.84 11.47 -21.63
N VAL A 72 7.52 12.53 -22.04
CA VAL A 72 6.92 13.58 -22.86
C VAL A 72 7.80 13.84 -24.08
N SER A 73 7.62 13.02 -25.12
CA SER A 73 7.46 13.49 -26.51
C SER A 73 7.62 12.39 -27.55
N MET A 74 6.73 12.48 -28.54
CA MET A 74 6.83 12.00 -29.93
C MET A 74 6.35 10.57 -30.24
N PRO A 75 5.25 10.43 -31.02
CA PRO A 75 5.01 9.21 -31.78
C PRO A 75 6.13 9.06 -32.82
N SER A 76 6.92 7.99 -32.68
CA SER A 76 7.88 7.55 -33.67
C SER A 76 7.15 7.00 -34.90
N GLN A 77 7.09 7.78 -35.98
CA GLN A 77 6.98 7.21 -37.32
C GLN A 77 8.38 6.75 -37.79
N PRO A 78 8.49 5.65 -38.56
CA PRO A 78 9.77 5.11 -39.00
C PRO A 78 10.24 5.72 -40.34
N SER A 79 11.55 5.56 -40.58
CA SER A 79 12.27 5.45 -41.87
C SER A 79 13.17 6.63 -42.33
N VAL A 80 14.50 6.34 -42.34
CA VAL A 80 15.52 6.35 -43.43
C VAL A 80 15.56 7.55 -44.44
N PRO A 81 16.75 8.00 -44.92
CA PRO A 81 17.02 9.41 -45.22
C PRO A 81 16.94 9.84 -46.71
N ALA A 82 17.03 11.17 -46.88
CA ALA A 82 17.54 11.97 -48.01
C ALA A 82 16.55 12.55 -49.07
N SER A 83 16.64 13.89 -49.17
CA SER A 83 16.42 14.78 -50.34
C SER A 83 14.99 15.07 -50.86
N THR A 84 14.66 16.37 -50.83
CA THR A 84 13.59 17.11 -51.56
C THR A 84 13.91 17.26 -53.07
N PRO A 85 12.99 17.76 -53.95
CA PRO A 85 11.57 18.10 -53.78
C PRO A 85 10.62 17.66 -54.96
N GLU A 86 9.32 17.95 -54.77
CA GLU A 86 8.38 18.54 -55.76
C GLU A 86 7.13 17.71 -56.19
N ASN A 87 6.00 18.44 -56.17
CA ASN A 87 4.66 18.22 -56.74
C ASN A 87 3.53 17.54 -55.95
N ALA A 88 2.44 18.32 -55.81
CA ALA A 88 1.10 18.03 -55.30
C ALA A 88 0.25 17.25 -56.35
N PRO A 89 -1.07 16.93 -56.17
CA PRO A 89 -1.99 17.31 -55.10
C PRO A 89 -2.98 16.23 -54.55
N SER A 90 -3.52 16.54 -53.37
CA SER A 90 -4.91 16.37 -52.87
C SER A 90 -5.66 15.04 -53.04
N VAL A 91 -5.98 14.36 -51.92
CA VAL A 91 -7.29 13.70 -51.70
C VAL A 91 -7.72 13.81 -50.24
N VAL A 92 -8.95 14.28 -50.05
CA VAL A 92 -9.72 14.45 -48.81
C VAL A 92 -10.41 13.14 -48.45
N ILE A 93 -10.28 12.64 -47.21
CA ILE A 93 -11.29 11.77 -46.57
C ILE A 93 -11.38 12.10 -45.06
N ASN A 94 -12.60 12.39 -44.62
CA ASN A 94 -13.01 12.83 -43.29
C ASN A 94 -13.13 11.67 -42.27
N PRO A 95 -13.29 11.97 -40.96
CA PRO A 95 -13.03 11.06 -39.83
C PRO A 95 -14.27 10.23 -39.42
N ALA A 96 -14.02 9.07 -38.80
CA ALA A 96 -15.02 8.32 -38.05
C ALA A 96 -14.44 7.93 -36.67
N ASP A 97 -15.24 8.18 -35.63
CA ASP A 97 -14.98 8.02 -34.20
C ASP A 97 -14.50 6.61 -33.78
N PRO A 98 -13.72 6.51 -32.69
CA PRO A 98 -13.69 5.30 -31.88
C PRO A 98 -14.33 5.50 -30.50
N GLU A 99 -15.26 4.58 -30.20
CA GLU A 99 -15.90 4.36 -28.90
C GLU A 99 -14.89 4.15 -27.75
N PRO A 100 -15.19 4.58 -26.50
CA PRO A 100 -14.39 4.25 -25.34
C PRO A 100 -14.78 2.89 -24.75
N VAL A 101 -13.94 1.88 -24.99
CA VAL A 101 -14.00 0.59 -24.27
C VAL A 101 -13.60 0.78 -22.82
N ALA A 102 -14.58 0.65 -21.92
CA ALA A 102 -14.43 0.63 -20.48
C ALA A 102 -13.64 -0.60 -20.01
N SER A 103 -12.40 -0.41 -19.55
CA SER A 103 -11.70 -1.41 -18.74
C SER A 103 -12.05 -1.24 -17.27
N SER A 104 -12.93 -2.14 -16.83
CA SER A 104 -13.21 -2.46 -15.43
C SER A 104 -11.92 -2.92 -14.73
N ALA A 105 -11.30 -2.01 -13.98
CA ALA A 105 -10.37 -2.35 -12.91
C ALA A 105 -11.14 -2.23 -11.59
N SER A 106 -11.53 -3.38 -11.05
CA SER A 106 -12.10 -3.52 -9.71
C SER A 106 -11.10 -3.05 -8.68
N VAL A 107 -11.22 -1.78 -8.28
CA VAL A 107 -10.60 -1.24 -7.09
C VAL A 107 -11.38 -1.84 -5.91
N ASP A 108 -10.70 -2.61 -5.07
CA ASP A 108 -11.24 -3.05 -3.79
C ASP A 108 -11.83 -1.84 -3.06
N GLU A 109 -13.16 -1.80 -3.03
CA GLU A 109 -13.94 -0.75 -2.41
C GLU A 109 -13.74 -0.87 -0.91
N ALA A 110 -12.76 -0.12 -0.40
CA ALA A 110 -12.61 0.12 1.02
C ALA A 110 -13.94 0.67 1.51
N SER A 111 -14.71 -0.19 2.18
CA SER A 111 -16.05 0.11 2.70
C SER A 111 -16.01 1.47 3.41
N SER A 112 -16.52 2.49 2.73
CA SER A 112 -16.59 3.84 3.26
C SER A 112 -17.65 3.82 4.35
N SER A 113 -17.21 3.58 5.58
CA SER A 113 -18.02 3.82 6.76
C SER A 113 -18.55 5.24 6.65
N LYS A 114 -19.87 5.41 6.48
CA LYS A 114 -20.58 6.71 6.47
C LYS A 114 -20.34 7.54 7.74
N TYR A 115 -19.67 6.98 8.75
CA TYR A 115 -19.30 7.64 9.98
C TYR A 115 -17.87 8.18 9.92
N VAL A 116 -17.76 9.50 9.99
CA VAL A 116 -16.51 10.22 10.18
C VAL A 116 -15.98 9.89 11.59
N CYS A 117 -14.70 9.53 11.69
CA CYS A 117 -14.03 9.34 12.98
C CYS A 117 -12.88 10.34 13.07
N PRO A 118 -13.14 11.61 13.47
CA PRO A 118 -12.19 12.70 13.32
C PRO A 118 -10.82 12.41 13.97
N LYS A 119 -10.82 11.72 15.11
CA LYS A 119 -9.58 11.32 15.79
C LYS A 119 -8.76 10.29 15.00
N GLN A 120 -9.41 9.29 14.41
CA GLN A 120 -8.70 8.31 13.57
C GLN A 120 -8.23 8.95 12.26
N ASP A 121 -9.04 9.83 11.68
CA ASP A 121 -8.73 10.49 10.41
C ASP A 121 -7.52 11.44 10.56
N ASN A 122 -7.44 12.17 11.68
CA ASN A 122 -6.28 13.01 11.99
C ASN A 122 -4.99 12.16 12.13
N ILE A 123 -5.06 11.03 12.85
CA ILE A 123 -3.90 10.14 13.00
C ILE A 123 -3.50 9.53 11.64
N ARG A 124 -4.45 9.18 10.77
CA ARG A 124 -4.16 8.67 9.41
C ARG A 124 -3.42 9.71 8.58
N LYS A 125 -3.89 10.96 8.58
CA LYS A 125 -3.24 12.07 7.87
C LYS A 125 -1.81 12.30 8.38
N GLU A 126 -1.62 12.28 9.69
CA GLU A 126 -0.29 12.44 10.29
C GLU A 126 0.64 11.25 9.94
N LEU A 127 0.11 10.03 9.93
CA LEU A 127 0.87 8.84 9.49
C LEU A 127 1.28 8.91 8.01
N GLU A 128 0.40 9.43 7.15
CA GLU A 128 0.69 9.60 5.73
C GLU A 128 1.82 10.62 5.53
N ALA A 129 1.73 11.77 6.20
CA ALA A 129 2.78 12.79 6.19
C ALA A 129 4.12 12.25 6.74
N LEU A 130 4.11 11.57 7.88
CA LEU A 130 5.33 10.96 8.43
C LEU A 130 5.90 9.87 7.51
N THR A 131 5.04 9.14 6.81
CA THR A 131 5.49 8.10 5.87
C THR A 131 6.21 8.71 4.67
N SER A 132 5.69 9.79 4.09
CA SER A 132 6.35 10.46 2.96
C SER A 132 7.69 11.10 3.39
N GLU A 133 7.76 11.69 4.59
CA GLU A 133 8.98 12.25 5.15
C GLU A 133 10.04 11.18 5.43
N VAL A 134 9.68 10.08 6.08
CA VAL A 134 10.59 8.95 6.34
C VAL A 134 11.08 8.35 5.03
N CYS A 135 10.21 8.16 4.04
CA CYS A 135 10.62 7.68 2.71
C CYS A 135 11.65 8.61 2.05
N SER A 136 11.45 9.92 2.16
CA SER A 136 12.38 10.92 1.62
C SER A 136 13.75 10.87 2.30
N LEU A 137 13.78 10.69 3.62
CA LEU A 137 15.02 10.56 4.39
C LEU A 137 15.74 9.23 4.10
N LEU A 138 15.02 8.11 4.00
CA LEU A 138 15.58 6.81 3.59
C LEU A 138 16.19 6.86 2.18
N LEU A 139 15.59 7.62 1.26
CA LEU A 139 16.15 7.81 -0.07
C LEU A 139 17.48 8.59 -0.02
N ARG A 140 17.57 9.62 0.83
CA ARG A 140 18.82 10.37 1.06
C ARG A 140 19.89 9.51 1.72
N GLU A 141 19.51 8.68 2.69
CA GLU A 141 20.38 7.68 3.34
C GLU A 141 20.98 6.73 2.29
N ARG A 142 20.12 6.16 1.44
CA ARG A 142 20.56 5.28 0.36
C ARG A 142 21.55 5.97 -0.60
N ASN A 143 21.33 7.25 -0.88
CA ASN A 143 22.18 8.02 -1.78
C ASN A 143 23.47 8.52 -1.09
N GLY A 144 23.68 8.23 0.19
CA GLY A 144 24.87 8.65 0.94
C GLY A 144 24.96 10.16 1.18
N ILE A 145 23.83 10.87 1.08
CA ILE A 145 23.76 12.34 1.22
C ILE A 145 23.02 12.76 2.51
N LEU A 146 22.84 11.82 3.45
CA LEU A 146 22.15 12.07 4.71
C LEU A 146 23.08 12.78 5.71
N SER A 147 22.67 13.94 6.19
CA SER A 147 23.35 14.64 7.30
C SER A 147 23.15 13.90 8.63
N ALA A 148 24.07 14.07 9.57
CA ALA A 148 23.94 13.55 10.94
C ALA A 148 22.67 14.07 11.66
N GLU A 149 22.24 15.30 11.37
CA GLU A 149 20.97 15.84 11.88
C GLU A 149 19.78 15.11 11.27
N GLN A 150 19.82 14.84 9.97
CA GLN A 150 18.77 14.11 9.25
C GLN A 150 18.68 12.65 9.69
N GLU A 151 19.79 12.05 10.13
CA GLU A 151 19.80 10.71 10.72
C GLU A 151 19.08 10.68 12.08
N LYS A 152 19.29 11.70 12.92
CA LYS A 152 18.53 11.85 14.18
C LYS A 152 17.04 12.03 13.89
N ASP A 153 16.71 12.90 12.94
CA ASP A 153 15.34 13.14 12.47
C ASP A 153 14.68 11.86 11.96
N LEU A 154 15.41 11.05 11.17
CA LEU A 154 14.91 9.77 10.65
C LEU A 154 14.55 8.82 11.80
N LYS A 155 15.41 8.70 12.81
CA LYS A 155 15.15 7.87 14.00
C LYS A 155 13.94 8.37 14.78
N GLU A 156 13.84 9.68 14.99
CA GLU A 156 12.71 10.28 15.70
C GLU A 156 11.38 10.09 14.96
N LYS A 157 11.33 10.42 13.67
CA LYS A 157 10.14 10.27 12.83
C LYS A 157 9.70 8.81 12.71
N THR A 158 10.65 7.88 12.61
CA THR A 158 10.35 6.44 12.62
C THR A 158 9.71 6.01 13.94
N ARG A 159 10.25 6.48 15.08
CA ARG A 159 9.67 6.20 16.40
C ARG A 159 8.28 6.83 16.56
N LYS A 160 8.09 8.06 16.09
CA LYS A 160 6.79 8.76 16.13
C LYS A 160 5.75 8.03 15.28
N LYS A 161 6.12 7.61 14.06
CA LYS A 161 5.26 6.80 13.20
C LYS A 161 4.80 5.52 13.89
N LEU A 162 5.73 4.76 14.49
CA LEU A 162 5.40 3.55 15.25
C LEU A 162 4.41 3.80 16.38
N LYS A 163 4.57 4.91 17.12
CA LYS A 163 3.66 5.30 18.20
C LYS A 163 2.24 5.58 17.68
N LEU A 164 2.13 6.35 16.60
CA LEU A 164 0.83 6.67 15.99
C LEU A 164 0.13 5.44 15.40
N GLU A 165 0.88 4.48 14.83
CA GLU A 165 0.32 3.19 14.39
C GLU A 165 -0.26 2.39 15.57
N GLN A 166 0.43 2.37 16.71
CA GLN A 166 -0.07 1.74 17.93
C GLN A 166 -1.31 2.43 18.48
N ASP A 167 -1.33 3.76 18.51
CA ASP A 167 -2.48 4.53 19.00
C ASP A 167 -3.70 4.36 18.09
N LEU A 168 -3.51 4.32 16.77
CA LEU A 168 -4.57 4.01 15.81
C LEU A 168 -5.13 2.60 16.02
N LYS A 169 -4.27 1.62 16.30
CA LYS A 169 -4.71 0.25 16.61
C LYS A 169 -5.55 0.20 17.89
N LYS A 170 -5.12 0.90 18.96
CA LYS A 170 -5.88 0.99 20.22
C LYS A 170 -7.25 1.62 20.01
N LEU A 171 -7.33 2.74 19.28
CA LEU A 171 -8.60 3.43 19.00
C LEU A 171 -9.58 2.55 18.22
N LYS A 172 -9.09 1.73 17.28
CA LYS A 172 -9.92 0.77 16.55
C LYS A 172 -10.45 -0.33 17.49
N ALA A 173 -9.58 -0.91 18.32
CA ALA A 173 -9.96 -1.93 19.28
C ALA A 173 -10.99 -1.41 20.31
N ASP A 174 -10.81 -0.17 20.80
CA ASP A 174 -11.76 0.47 21.71
C ASP A 174 -13.12 0.71 21.03
N GLN A 175 -13.11 1.12 19.76
CA GLN A 175 -14.34 1.29 18.97
C GLN A 175 -15.09 -0.03 18.80
N GLU A 176 -14.38 -1.12 18.47
CA GLU A 176 -14.96 -2.47 18.36
C GLU A 176 -15.52 -2.94 19.71
N ARG A 177 -14.75 -2.82 20.79
CA ARG A 177 -15.19 -3.16 22.14
C ARG A 177 -16.44 -2.40 22.55
N GLN A 178 -16.51 -1.10 22.27
CA GLN A 178 -17.71 -0.29 22.55
C GLN A 178 -18.91 -0.74 21.72
N LYS A 179 -18.70 -1.09 20.45
CA LYS A 179 -19.75 -1.62 19.58
C LYS A 179 -20.29 -2.95 20.11
N GLU A 180 -19.42 -3.86 20.51
CA GLU A 180 -19.79 -5.14 21.10
C GLU A 180 -20.58 -4.96 22.40
N PHE A 181 -20.10 -4.09 23.30
CA PHE A 181 -20.81 -3.79 24.55
C PHE A 181 -22.23 -3.27 24.30
N ARG A 182 -22.40 -2.36 23.33
CA ARG A 182 -23.73 -1.85 22.95
C ARG A 182 -24.65 -2.95 22.42
N VAL A 183 -24.12 -3.84 21.58
CA VAL A 183 -24.87 -4.99 21.03
C VAL A 183 -25.26 -5.96 22.15
N GLN A 184 -24.33 -6.32 23.03
CA GLN A 184 -24.57 -7.22 24.16
C GLN A 184 -25.62 -6.64 25.11
N ARG A 185 -25.49 -5.36 25.47
CA ARG A 185 -26.47 -4.66 26.31
C ARG A 185 -27.86 -4.63 25.67
N LYS A 186 -27.94 -4.39 24.36
CA LYS A 186 -29.21 -4.43 23.61
C LYS A 186 -29.85 -5.82 23.69
N ARG A 187 -29.08 -6.88 23.38
CA ARG A 187 -29.57 -8.27 23.46
C ARG A 187 -30.04 -8.64 24.85
N ALA A 188 -29.29 -8.25 25.89
CA ALA A 188 -29.68 -8.52 27.28
C ALA A 188 -30.99 -7.81 27.67
N LEU A 189 -31.19 -6.56 27.21
CA LEU A 189 -32.44 -5.84 27.43
C LEU A 189 -33.62 -6.47 26.68
N GLU A 190 -33.41 -6.90 25.43
CA GLU A 190 -34.42 -7.62 24.65
C GLU A 190 -34.83 -8.93 25.33
N ALA A 191 -33.86 -9.75 25.73
CA ALA A 191 -34.12 -11.01 26.45
C ALA A 191 -34.84 -10.81 27.80
N ALA A 192 -34.48 -9.75 28.54
CA ALA A 192 -35.15 -9.41 29.79
C ALA A 192 -36.62 -8.97 29.56
N CYS A 193 -36.90 -8.30 28.44
CA CYS A 193 -38.26 -7.90 28.07
C CYS A 193 -39.10 -9.05 27.54
N GLU A 194 -38.51 -10.00 26.83
CA GLU A 194 -39.18 -11.25 26.42
C GLU A 194 -39.57 -12.09 27.66
N SER A 195 -38.70 -12.14 28.66
CA SER A 195 -38.93 -12.89 29.90
C SER A 195 -39.94 -12.21 30.84
N ASN A 196 -40.12 -10.89 30.73
CA ASN A 196 -41.01 -10.10 31.58
C ASN A 196 -41.73 -9.01 30.76
N PRO A 197 -42.92 -9.30 30.20
CA PRO A 197 -43.60 -8.39 29.28
C PRO A 197 -44.04 -7.08 29.95
N GLU A 198 -44.22 -7.06 31.27
CA GLU A 198 -44.49 -5.83 32.04
C GLU A 198 -43.30 -4.85 32.03
N LEU A 199 -42.06 -5.35 32.04
CA LEU A 199 -40.86 -4.52 31.89
C LEU A 199 -40.77 -3.89 30.50
N SER A 200 -41.23 -4.58 29.46
CA SER A 200 -41.26 -4.04 28.09
C SER A 200 -42.23 -2.85 27.94
N LYS A 201 -43.31 -2.83 28.73
CA LYS A 201 -44.29 -1.72 28.73
C LYS A 201 -43.74 -0.49 29.47
N GLN A 202 -42.97 -0.71 30.54
CA GLN A 202 -42.35 0.36 31.33
C GLN A 202 -41.09 0.94 30.65
N LEU A 203 -40.25 0.07 30.07
CA LEU A 203 -39.09 0.47 29.30
C LEU A 203 -39.54 0.77 27.86
N LYS A 204 -39.64 2.04 27.49
CA LYS A 204 -39.84 2.46 26.09
C LYS A 204 -38.60 2.13 25.25
N ILE A 205 -38.36 0.85 24.98
CA ILE A 205 -37.25 0.38 24.15
C ILE A 205 -37.50 0.88 22.73
N ARG A 206 -36.69 1.83 22.30
CA ARG A 206 -36.71 2.29 20.92
C ARG A 206 -36.20 1.17 20.02
N LYS A 207 -36.97 0.81 18.99
CA LYS A 207 -36.54 -0.16 17.96
C LYS A 207 -35.31 0.32 17.20
N GLU A 208 -35.16 1.64 17.07
CA GLU A 208 -34.04 2.29 16.38
C GLU A 208 -33.07 2.97 17.34
N VAL A 209 -31.78 2.87 17.01
CA VAL A 209 -30.69 3.52 17.74
C VAL A 209 -30.70 5.01 17.38
N GLY A 210 -31.14 5.85 18.30
CA GLY A 210 -30.97 7.31 18.19
C GLY A 210 -29.50 7.71 18.42
N ARG A 211 -29.07 8.78 17.76
CA ARG A 211 -27.71 9.35 17.83
C ARG A 211 -27.16 9.43 19.26
#